data_AF-A0A359E5L5-F1
#
_entry.id   AF-A0A359E5L5-F1
#
_cell.length_a   1.000
_cell.length_b   1.000
_cell.length_c   1.000
_cell.angle_alpha   90.00
_cell.angle_beta   90.00
_cell.angle_gamma   90.00
#
_symmetry.space_group_name_H-M   'P 1'
#
loop_
_entity.id
_entity.type
_entity.pdbx_description
1 polymer ?
#
loop_
_entity_poly.entity_id
_entity_poly.type
_entity_poly.pdbx_seq_one_letter_code
_entity_poly.pdbx_strand_id
1 'polypeptide(L)'
;DYLIAVGLLAPYQDDEMNTAMQEMALARIRQLSAHEIGHTIGIAHNFAASVTNDASVMDYPHPQPKLVNGEIDLSTPYDVGIGEWDKAVVNYGYQDFPEGTNEKEALNEIIREAYDSGLKFISDADARPQS
;
A
#
# COMPACT_ATOMS: atom_id res chain seq x y z
N ASP A 1 -1.46 9.00 -12.65
CA ASP A 1 -0.54 7.94 -13.14
C ASP A 1 -0.53 7.72 -14.64
N TYR A 2 -1.62 7.96 -15.36
CA TYR A 2 -1.61 7.91 -16.83
C TYR A 2 -0.46 8.72 -17.47
N LEU A 3 -0.25 9.98 -17.03
CA LEU A 3 0.84 10.81 -17.55
C LEU A 3 2.24 10.31 -17.14
N ILE A 4 2.35 9.60 -16.00
CA ILE A 4 3.61 8.94 -15.62
C ILE A 4 3.89 7.81 -16.60
N ALA A 5 2.88 6.99 -16.91
CA ALA A 5 2.99 5.92 -17.90
C ALA A 5 3.33 6.46 -19.31
N VAL A 6 2.72 7.58 -19.73
CA VAL A 6 3.08 8.28 -20.99
C VAL A 6 4.56 8.65 -21.00
N GLY A 7 5.06 9.25 -19.91
CA GLY A 7 6.47 9.65 -19.79
C GLY A 7 7.43 8.46 -19.80
N LEU A 8 7.03 7.32 -19.23
CA LEU A 8 7.83 6.09 -19.21
C LEU A 8 7.86 5.38 -20.57
N LEU A 9 6.72 5.29 -21.27
CA LEU A 9 6.60 4.47 -22.48
C LEU A 9 6.83 5.24 -23.79
N ALA A 10 6.76 6.57 -23.78
CA ALA A 10 6.81 7.40 -24.99
C ALA A 10 5.96 6.85 -26.17
N PRO A 11 4.67 6.52 -25.95
CA PRO A 11 3.88 5.60 -26.77
C PRO A 11 3.40 6.17 -28.11
N TYR A 12 3.89 7.33 -28.54
CA TYR A 12 3.41 8.05 -29.73
C TYR A 12 4.29 7.83 -30.96
N GLN A 13 5.21 6.86 -30.93
CA GLN A 13 6.05 6.51 -32.08
C GLN A 13 5.33 5.60 -33.08
N ASP A 14 4.31 4.85 -32.63
CA ASP A 14 3.49 3.94 -33.44
C ASP A 14 2.00 4.33 -33.36
N ASP A 15 1.23 4.00 -34.41
CA ASP A 15 -0.22 4.28 -34.49
C ASP A 15 -1.09 3.31 -33.64
N GLU A 16 -0.48 2.36 -32.92
CA GLU A 16 -1.19 1.44 -32.04
C GLU A 16 -1.51 2.07 -30.67
N MET A 17 -2.77 1.96 -30.26
CA MET A 17 -3.21 2.44 -28.95
C MET A 17 -2.65 1.54 -27.83
N ASN A 18 -1.60 2.00 -27.16
CA ASN A 18 -1.01 1.30 -26.04
C ASN A 18 -1.93 1.36 -24.79
N THR A 19 -2.54 0.23 -24.43
CA THR A 19 -3.48 0.12 -23.29
C THR A 19 -2.79 0.13 -21.92
N ALA A 20 -1.47 -0.08 -21.86
CA ALA A 20 -0.74 -0.20 -20.60
C ALA A 20 -0.87 1.05 -19.72
N MET A 21 -0.97 2.24 -20.32
CA MET A 21 -1.21 3.49 -19.58
C MET A 21 -2.57 3.51 -18.89
N GLN A 22 -3.61 3.02 -19.57
CA GLN A 22 -4.96 2.91 -19.03
C GLN A 22 -5.00 1.84 -17.93
N GLU A 23 -4.36 0.70 -18.16
CA GLU A 23 -4.27 -0.39 -17.19
C GLU A 23 -3.54 0.05 -15.92
N MET A 24 -2.42 0.76 -16.04
CA MET A 24 -1.71 1.35 -14.90
C MET A 24 -2.58 2.37 -14.15
N ALA A 25 -3.32 3.23 -14.87
CA ALA A 25 -4.25 4.16 -14.23
C ALA A 25 -5.36 3.43 -13.44
N LEU A 26 -5.90 2.34 -13.99
CA LEU A 26 -6.87 1.50 -13.30
C LEU A 26 -6.26 0.76 -12.11
N ALA A 27 -5.01 0.30 -12.21
CA ALA A 27 -4.29 -0.31 -11.09
C ALA A 27 -4.14 0.67 -9.93
N ARG A 28 -3.78 1.94 -10.21
CA ARG A 28 -3.76 2.98 -9.18
C ARG A 28 -5.12 3.20 -8.54
N ILE A 29 -6.19 3.30 -9.34
CA ILE A 29 -7.54 3.51 -8.80
C ILE A 29 -7.93 2.37 -7.84
N ARG A 30 -7.57 1.12 -8.15
CA ARG A 30 -7.82 -0.02 -7.26
C ARG A 30 -7.07 0.11 -5.94
N GLN A 31 -5.78 0.44 -5.98
CA GLN A 31 -4.97 0.65 -4.78
C GLN A 31 -5.50 1.81 -3.94
N LEU A 32 -5.83 2.95 -4.57
CA LEU A 32 -6.38 4.12 -3.89
C LEU A 32 -7.76 3.82 -3.28
N SER A 33 -8.61 3.05 -3.96
CA SER A 33 -9.91 2.66 -3.42
C SER A 33 -9.75 1.89 -2.11
N ALA A 34 -8.76 0.99 -2.02
CA ALA A 34 -8.46 0.27 -0.77
C ALA A 34 -7.95 1.22 0.33
N HIS A 35 -7.08 2.17 -0.03
CA HIS A 35 -6.57 3.22 0.88
C HIS A 35 -7.70 4.05 1.51
N GLU A 36 -8.60 4.59 0.67
CA GLU A 36 -9.69 5.43 1.16
C GLU A 36 -10.68 4.63 2.03
N ILE A 37 -10.97 3.38 1.66
CA ILE A 37 -11.77 2.49 2.53
C ILE A 37 -11.06 2.28 3.87
N GLY A 38 -9.74 2.08 3.88
CA GLY A 38 -8.92 2.01 5.10
C GLY A 38 -9.16 3.21 6.01
N HIS A 39 -9.18 4.43 5.46
CA HIS A 39 -9.52 5.63 6.23
C HIS A 39 -10.95 5.62 6.78
N THR A 40 -11.93 5.11 6.02
CA THR A 40 -13.32 5.01 6.52
C THR A 40 -13.46 4.07 7.72
N ILE A 41 -12.55 3.09 7.85
CA ILE A 41 -12.45 2.17 8.99
C ILE A 41 -11.32 2.56 9.95
N GLY A 42 -10.92 3.84 9.96
CA GLY A 42 -10.05 4.40 10.99
C GLY A 42 -8.57 4.05 10.89
N ILE A 43 -8.11 3.50 9.78
CA ILE A 43 -6.68 3.23 9.58
C ILE A 43 -5.97 4.54 9.17
N ALA A 44 -4.88 4.86 9.88
CA ALA A 44 -4.03 6.02 9.58
C ALA A 44 -2.99 5.69 8.50
N HIS A 45 -2.35 6.72 7.95
CA HIS A 45 -1.24 6.52 7.02
C HIS A 45 -0.09 5.73 7.67
N ASN A 46 0.59 4.94 6.83
CA ASN A 46 1.84 4.29 7.16
C ASN A 46 2.89 4.59 6.08
N PHE A 47 3.71 5.62 6.30
CA PHE A 47 4.74 6.07 5.36
C PHE A 47 5.99 5.17 5.30
N ALA A 48 5.97 4.02 5.98
CA ALA A 48 7.07 3.07 6.02
C ALA A 48 6.76 1.74 5.32
N ALA A 49 5.59 1.61 4.69
CA ALA A 49 5.14 0.31 4.18
C ALA A 49 5.85 -0.10 2.87
N SER A 50 6.18 0.86 2.02
CA SER A 50 6.90 0.66 0.75
C SER A 50 8.31 0.07 0.93
N VAL A 51 8.99 0.39 2.04
CA VAL A 51 10.29 -0.24 2.37
C VAL A 51 10.15 -1.62 3.01
N THR A 52 8.92 -2.03 3.32
CA THR A 52 8.56 -3.37 3.83
C THR A 52 7.69 -4.13 2.83
N ASN A 53 8.09 -4.17 1.56
CA ASN A 53 7.39 -4.93 0.51
C ASN A 53 5.91 -4.52 0.40
N ASP A 54 5.66 -3.22 0.30
CA ASP A 54 4.32 -2.62 0.14
C ASP A 54 3.30 -3.16 1.16
N ALA A 55 3.74 -3.35 2.41
CA ALA A 55 2.95 -4.01 3.46
C ALA A 55 1.64 -3.30 3.87
N SER A 56 1.33 -2.13 3.31
CA SER A 56 0.13 -1.36 3.62
C SER A 56 -0.33 -0.57 2.40
N VAL A 57 -1.63 -0.58 2.13
CA VAL A 57 -2.23 0.37 1.18
C VAL A 57 -2.24 1.79 1.71
N MET A 58 -1.97 2.00 3.01
CA MET A 58 -1.96 3.29 3.68
C MET A 58 -0.67 4.09 3.50
N ASP A 59 0.29 3.57 2.75
CA ASP A 59 1.43 4.34 2.22
C ASP A 59 1.03 5.09 0.94
N TYR A 60 1.90 5.98 0.47
CA TYR A 60 1.84 6.65 -0.82
C TYR A 60 2.94 6.11 -1.76
N PRO A 61 2.84 4.85 -2.22
CA PRO A 61 3.86 4.30 -3.10
C PRO A 61 3.80 4.97 -4.47
N HIS A 62 4.97 5.24 -5.04
CA HIS A 62 5.13 5.50 -6.46
C HIS A 62 4.88 4.20 -7.26
N PRO A 63 4.56 4.28 -8.56
CA PRO A 63 4.51 3.08 -9.39
C PRO A 63 5.84 2.33 -9.38
N GLN A 64 5.78 1.00 -9.49
CA GLN A 64 6.92 0.08 -9.49
C GLN A 64 7.17 -0.48 -10.91
N PRO A 65 7.69 0.32 -11.86
CA PRO A 65 8.01 -0.19 -13.19
C PRO A 65 9.15 -1.22 -13.13
N LYS A 66 9.04 -2.28 -13.91
CA LYS A 66 10.08 -3.29 -14.05
C LYS A 66 10.85 -3.06 -15.35
N LEU A 67 12.09 -3.57 -15.40
CA LEU A 67 12.87 -3.65 -16.62
C LEU A 67 12.97 -5.11 -17.04
N VAL A 68 12.34 -5.48 -18.15
CA VAL A 68 12.35 -6.85 -18.69
C VAL A 68 12.97 -6.78 -20.08
N ASN A 69 14.12 -7.45 -20.27
CA ASN A 69 14.85 -7.46 -21.54
C ASN A 69 15.22 -6.06 -22.09
N GLY A 70 15.40 -5.06 -21.21
CA GLY A 70 15.71 -3.69 -21.60
C GLY A 70 14.49 -2.83 -21.91
N GLU A 71 13.28 -3.36 -21.79
CA GLU A 71 12.01 -2.65 -21.97
C GLU A 71 11.31 -2.43 -20.63
N ILE A 72 10.58 -1.31 -20.53
CA ILE A 72 9.81 -0.96 -19.34
C ILE A 72 8.52 -1.80 -19.33
N ASP A 73 8.33 -2.55 -18.25
CA ASP A 73 7.14 -3.36 -17.98
C ASP A 73 6.30 -2.70 -16.88
N LEU A 74 5.04 -2.41 -17.21
CA LEU A 74 4.03 -1.80 -16.33
C LEU A 74 2.87 -2.76 -16.01
N SER A 75 3.05 -4.07 -16.19
CA SER A 75 2.01 -5.07 -15.94
C SER A 75 1.59 -5.18 -14.47
N THR A 76 2.50 -4.90 -13.53
CA THR A 76 2.24 -4.88 -12.08
C THR A 76 2.81 -3.61 -11.43
N PRO A 77 2.26 -2.42 -11.72
CA PRO A 77 2.84 -1.16 -11.26
C PRO A 77 2.48 -0.84 -9.80
N TYR A 78 1.51 -1.56 -9.22
CA TYR A 78 1.09 -1.48 -7.82
C TYR A 78 0.70 -2.88 -7.34
N ASP A 79 0.81 -3.12 -6.03
CA ASP A 79 0.26 -4.31 -5.41
C ASP A 79 -1.26 -4.33 -5.43
N VAL A 80 -1.82 -5.54 -5.35
CA VAL A 80 -3.26 -5.79 -5.40
C VAL A 80 -3.73 -6.37 -4.07
N GLY A 81 -4.77 -5.77 -3.50
CA GLY A 81 -5.32 -6.17 -2.21
C GLY A 81 -4.82 -5.29 -1.08
N ILE A 82 -4.83 -5.84 0.14
CA ILE A 82 -4.32 -5.20 1.35
C ILE A 82 -3.07 -5.93 1.84
N GLY A 83 -2.15 -5.19 2.47
CA GLY A 83 -0.89 -5.74 2.95
C GLY A 83 -0.97 -6.28 4.38
N GLU A 84 0.13 -6.86 4.86
CA GLU A 84 0.21 -7.48 6.19
C GLU A 84 0.02 -6.47 7.33
N TRP A 85 0.48 -5.23 7.16
CA TRP A 85 0.23 -4.16 8.14
C TRP A 85 -1.26 -3.82 8.23
N ASP A 86 -1.96 -3.73 7.10
CA ASP A 86 -3.40 -3.44 7.08
C ASP A 86 -4.18 -4.51 7.85
N LYS A 87 -3.81 -5.78 7.66
CA LYS A 87 -4.40 -6.91 8.40
C LYS A 87 -4.11 -6.83 9.90
N ALA A 88 -2.88 -6.52 10.28
CA ALA A 88 -2.50 -6.36 11.68
C ALA A 88 -3.29 -5.23 12.36
N VAL A 89 -3.47 -4.09 11.68
CA VAL A 89 -4.27 -2.97 12.21
C VAL A 89 -5.76 -3.34 12.29
N VAL A 90 -6.31 -4.03 11.28
CA VAL A 90 -7.70 -4.50 11.35
C VAL A 90 -7.90 -5.48 12.51
N ASN A 91 -6.98 -6.43 12.71
CA ASN A 91 -7.05 -7.34 13.85
C ASN A 91 -6.96 -6.57 15.17
N TYR A 92 -6.04 -5.62 15.29
CA TYR A 92 -5.92 -4.78 16.49
C TYR A 92 -7.20 -3.97 16.77
N GLY A 93 -7.82 -3.38 15.74
CA GLY A 93 -8.95 -2.47 15.89
C GLY A 93 -10.32 -3.15 15.97
N TYR A 94 -10.46 -4.36 15.43
CA TYR A 94 -11.76 -4.98 15.19
C TYR A 94 -11.88 -6.45 15.63
N GLN A 95 -10.83 -7.06 16.17
CA GLN A 95 -10.92 -8.43 16.65
C GLN A 95 -11.83 -8.54 17.88
N ASP A 96 -12.71 -9.53 17.85
CA ASP A 96 -13.52 -9.92 19.00
C ASP A 96 -12.72 -10.86 19.91
N PHE A 97 -12.72 -10.58 21.21
CA PHE A 97 -12.01 -11.37 22.21
C PHE A 97 -13.01 -12.16 23.08
N PRO A 98 -12.83 -13.49 23.24
CA PRO A 98 -13.71 -14.29 24.08
C PRO A 98 -13.74 -13.79 25.53
N GLU A 99 -14.86 -14.04 26.22
CA GLU A 99 -15.01 -13.70 27.63
C GLU A 99 -13.91 -14.35 28.47
N GLY A 100 -13.29 -13.56 29.36
CA GLY A 100 -12.15 -13.97 30.18
C GLY A 100 -10.78 -13.73 29.55
N THR A 101 -10.71 -13.24 28.29
CA THR A 101 -9.45 -12.81 27.67
C THR A 101 -8.94 -11.52 28.32
N ASN A 102 -7.63 -11.46 28.60
CA ASN A 102 -6.98 -10.21 28.95
C ASN A 102 -6.73 -9.39 27.67
N GLU A 103 -7.70 -8.54 27.31
CA GLU A 103 -7.68 -7.73 26.08
C GLU A 103 -6.37 -6.94 25.93
N LYS A 104 -5.86 -6.34 27.01
CA LYS A 104 -4.62 -5.56 26.95
C LYS A 104 -3.42 -6.42 26.58
N GLU A 105 -3.32 -7.65 27.10
CA GLU A 105 -2.22 -8.55 26.76
C GLU A 105 -2.32 -9.01 25.30
N ALA A 106 -3.53 -9.36 24.85
CA ALA A 106 -3.78 -9.78 23.48
C ALA A 106 -3.50 -8.67 22.45
N LEU A 107 -3.95 -7.43 22.71
CA LEU A 107 -3.65 -6.28 21.86
C LEU A 107 -2.13 -5.99 21.80
N ASN A 108 -1.40 -6.12 22.91
CA ASN A 108 0.05 -5.97 22.92
C ASN A 108 0.75 -7.10 22.16
N GLU A 109 0.21 -8.31 22.15
CA GLU A 109 0.72 -9.43 21.36
C GLU A 109 0.61 -9.14 19.86
N ILE A 110 -0.55 -8.67 19.38
CA ILE A 110 -0.75 -8.26 17.98
C ILE A 110 0.30 -7.21 17.55
N ILE A 111 0.56 -6.22 18.40
CA ILE A 111 1.58 -5.19 18.13
C ILE A 111 2.97 -5.83 18.03
N ARG A 112 3.35 -6.71 18.97
CA ARG A 112 4.67 -7.35 18.96
C ARG A 112 4.85 -8.24 17.73
N GLU A 113 3.87 -9.07 17.39
CA GLU A 113 3.91 -9.92 16.21
C GLU A 113 4.09 -9.11 14.92
N ALA A 114 3.41 -7.97 14.80
CA ALA A 114 3.61 -7.05 13.68
C ALA A 114 5.06 -6.54 13.59
N TYR A 115 5.66 -6.12 14.71
CA TYR A 115 7.05 -5.66 14.71
C TYR A 115 8.06 -6.79 14.50
N ASP A 116 7.83 -7.97 15.10
CA ASP A 116 8.71 -9.13 15.02
C ASP A 116 8.71 -9.76 13.61
N SER A 117 7.60 -9.63 12.87
CA SER A 117 7.52 -9.96 11.45
C SER A 117 8.20 -8.93 10.52
N GLY A 118 8.75 -7.85 11.09
CA GLY A 118 9.54 -6.86 10.38
C GLY A 118 8.75 -5.66 9.86
N LEU A 119 7.44 -5.59 10.13
CA LEU A 119 6.61 -4.45 9.72
C LEU A 119 7.07 -3.16 10.41
N LYS A 120 6.90 -2.05 9.70
CA LYS A 120 7.29 -0.71 10.15
C LYS A 120 6.10 0.22 10.11
N PHE A 121 6.14 1.24 10.97
CA PHE A 121 5.10 2.25 11.04
C PHE A 121 5.70 3.64 11.20
N ILE A 122 5.25 4.56 10.36
CA ILE A 122 5.50 6.00 10.47
C ILE A 122 4.17 6.69 10.16
N SER A 123 3.62 7.40 11.15
CA SER A 123 2.36 8.15 10.99
C SER A 123 2.61 9.55 10.42
N ASP A 124 1.53 10.27 10.12
CA ASP A 124 1.58 11.71 9.79
C ASP A 124 2.31 12.54 10.85
N ALA A 125 2.12 12.22 12.14
CA ALA A 125 2.74 12.97 13.22
C ALA A 125 4.26 12.73 13.29
N ASP A 126 4.72 11.55 12.89
CA ASP A 126 6.13 11.18 12.84
C ASP A 126 6.85 11.77 11.62
N ALA A 127 6.13 11.91 10.50
CA ALA A 127 6.68 12.38 9.23
C ALA A 127 6.74 13.91 9.11
N ARG A 128 5.98 14.65 9.92
CA ARG A 128 5.92 16.11 9.86
C ARG A 128 6.91 16.74 10.85
N PRO A 129 7.65 17.80 10.46
CA PRO A 129 8.50 18.52 11.40
C PRO A 129 7.66 19.10 12.53
N GLN A 130 8.20 19.11 13.75
CA GLN A 130 7.58 19.82 14.88
C GLN A 130 7.45 21.30 14.52
N SER A 131 6.22 21.78 14.48
CA SER A 131 5.87 23.20 14.30
C SER A 131 6.36 24.05 15.47
#